data_AF-A0A0H5RGT5-F1
#
_entry.id   AF-A0A0H5RGT5-F1
#
_cell.length_a   1.000
_cell.length_b   1.000
_cell.length_c   1.000
_cell.angle_alpha   90.00
_cell.angle_beta   90.00
_cell.angle_gamma   90.00
#
_symmetry.space_group_name_H-M   'P 1'
#
loop_
_entity.id
_entity.type
_entity.pdbx_description
1 polymer ?
#
loop_
_entity_poly.entity_id
_entity_poly.type
_entity_poly.pdbx_seq_one_letter_code
_entity_poly.pdbx_strand_id
1 'polypeptide(L)'
;DMKKYFPNTLLETGGDILFFWVARMVMMSLELTGKLPFKSVFLHPMVRDKLGSKMSKSKGNVIDPLDVISGITLKELNQKLADSSLPEKEIKKVGNVLLQSRF
;
A
#
# COMPACT_ATOMS: atom_id res chain seq x y z
N ASP A 1 -17.80 10.02 -21.98
CA ASP A 1 -17.42 8.99 -20.99
C ASP A 1 -18.36 8.87 -19.80
N MET A 2 -18.62 9.92 -19.03
CA MET A 2 -19.48 9.83 -17.83
C MET A 2 -20.86 9.19 -18.10
N LYS A 3 -21.60 9.62 -19.13
CA LYS A 3 -22.89 8.98 -19.50
C LYS A 3 -22.81 7.49 -19.87
N LYS A 4 -21.64 7.02 -20.32
CA LYS A 4 -21.45 5.66 -20.86
C LYS A 4 -20.90 4.68 -19.81
N TYR A 5 -20.03 5.16 -18.93
CA TYR A 5 -19.27 4.30 -18.00
C TYR A 5 -19.62 4.53 -16.53
N PHE A 6 -20.35 5.59 -16.19
CA PHE A 6 -20.81 5.83 -14.82
C PHE A 6 -22.25 5.31 -14.62
N PRO A 7 -22.55 4.62 -13.51
CA PRO A 7 -21.64 4.26 -12.41
C PRO A 7 -20.77 3.03 -12.71
N ASN A 8 -19.59 2.98 -12.09
CA ASN A 8 -18.66 1.87 -12.23
C ASN A 8 -19.22 0.57 -11.64
N THR A 9 -18.80 -0.59 -12.15
CA THR A 9 -19.24 -1.87 -11.61
C THR A 9 -18.52 -2.20 -10.29
N LEU A 10 -17.22 -1.96 -10.21
CA LEU A 10 -16.38 -2.39 -9.09
C LEU A 10 -15.35 -1.31 -8.70
N LEU A 11 -15.16 -1.09 -7.40
CA LEU A 11 -13.99 -0.44 -6.84
C LEU A 11 -13.18 -1.48 -6.05
N GLU A 12 -11.91 -1.64 -6.40
CA GLU A 12 -10.96 -2.47 -5.66
C GLU A 12 -10.00 -1.57 -4.88
N THR A 13 -9.83 -1.84 -3.58
CA THR A 13 -8.96 -1.05 -2.69
C THR A 13 -8.63 -1.78 -1.39
N GLY A 14 -7.63 -1.30 -0.66
CA GLY A 14 -7.37 -1.70 0.72
C GLY A 14 -8.44 -1.18 1.68
N GLY A 15 -8.77 -1.97 2.71
CA GLY A 15 -9.72 -1.58 3.76
C GLY A 15 -9.24 -0.43 4.66
N ASP A 16 -7.95 -0.10 4.63
CA ASP A 16 -7.32 0.96 5.41
C ASP A 16 -7.75 2.38 5.00
N ILE A 17 -8.24 2.55 3.77
CA ILE A 17 -8.73 3.84 3.26
C ILE A 17 -10.25 3.86 3.01
N LEU A 18 -11.01 2.88 3.50
CA LEU A 18 -12.46 2.81 3.30
C LEU A 18 -13.17 4.10 3.74
N PHE A 19 -12.92 4.54 4.98
CA PHE A 19 -13.54 5.76 5.50
C PHE A 19 -12.97 7.03 4.85
N PHE A 20 -11.65 7.08 4.69
CA PHE A 20 -10.99 8.28 4.19
C PHE A 20 -11.11 8.48 2.68
N TRP A 21 -11.45 7.47 1.89
CA TRP A 21 -11.51 7.60 0.44
C TRP A 21 -12.88 7.21 -0.10
N VAL A 22 -13.29 5.96 0.12
CA VAL A 22 -14.52 5.40 -0.45
C VAL A 22 -15.74 6.18 0.02
N ALA A 23 -15.83 6.52 1.32
CA ALA A 23 -16.95 7.33 1.83
C ALA A 23 -17.00 8.73 1.19
N ARG A 24 -15.85 9.38 0.98
CA ARG A 24 -15.79 10.69 0.31
C ARG A 24 -16.22 10.61 -1.15
N MET A 25 -15.84 9.55 -1.86
CA MET A 25 -16.33 9.32 -3.23
C MET A 25 -17.85 9.17 -3.27
N VAL A 26 -18.42 8.42 -2.33
CA VAL A 26 -19.88 8.22 -2.22
C VAL A 26 -20.59 9.54 -1.95
N MET A 27 -20.15 10.30 -0.94
CA MET A 27 -20.76 11.59 -0.59
C MET A 27 -20.75 12.57 -1.76
N MET A 28 -19.59 12.77 -2.41
CA MET A 28 -19.47 13.70 -3.53
C MET A 28 -20.28 13.26 -4.76
N SER A 29 -20.31 11.96 -5.04
CA SER A 29 -21.08 11.42 -6.16
C SER A 29 -22.59 11.57 -5.94
N LEU A 30 -23.06 11.34 -4.72
CA LEU A 30 -24.46 11.54 -4.36
C LEU A 30 -24.86 13.01 -4.48
N GLU A 31 -24.02 13.94 -4.00
CA GLU A 31 -24.28 15.37 -4.10
C GLU A 31 -24.35 15.86 -5.56
N LEU A 32 -23.41 15.44 -6.40
CA LEU A 32 -23.30 15.94 -7.78
C LEU A 32 -24.21 15.22 -8.78
N THR A 33 -24.56 13.96 -8.53
CA THR A 33 -25.23 13.10 -9.52
C THR A 33 -26.46 12.37 -8.99
N GLY A 34 -26.69 12.35 -7.68
CA GLY A 34 -27.75 11.56 -7.04
C GLY A 34 -27.54 10.05 -7.14
N LYS A 35 -26.37 9.58 -7.58
CA LYS A 35 -26.06 8.16 -7.81
C LYS A 35 -24.79 7.75 -7.09
N LEU A 36 -24.74 6.48 -6.67
CA LEU A 36 -23.52 5.89 -6.13
C LEU A 36 -22.46 5.75 -7.24
N PRO A 37 -21.17 5.97 -6.93
CA PRO A 37 -20.11 5.95 -7.92
C PRO A 37 -19.74 4.54 -8.41
N PHE A 38 -20.04 3.52 -7.61
CA PHE A 38 -19.77 2.11 -7.90
C PHE A 38 -20.88 1.20 -7.36
N LYS A 39 -21.11 0.04 -8.01
CA LYS A 39 -22.08 -0.97 -7.57
C LYS A 39 -21.56 -1.88 -6.46
N SER A 40 -20.26 -2.16 -6.46
CA SER A 40 -19.62 -3.06 -5.49
C SER A 40 -18.24 -2.56 -5.10
N VAL A 41 -17.84 -2.84 -3.85
CA VAL A 41 -16.50 -2.53 -3.33
C VAL A 41 -15.85 -3.85 -2.90
N PHE A 42 -14.70 -4.17 -3.49
CA PHE A 42 -13.87 -5.30 -3.08
C PHE A 42 -12.70 -4.80 -2.25
N LEU A 43 -12.63 -5.28 -1.01
CA LEU A 43 -11.57 -4.93 -0.06
C LEU A 43 -10.52 -6.02 -0.03
N HIS A 44 -9.38 -5.77 -0.68
CA HIS A 44 -8.28 -6.71 -0.66
C HIS A 44 -7.50 -6.64 0.67
N PRO A 45 -6.89 -7.75 1.13
CA PRO A 45 -6.03 -7.74 2.30
C PRO A 45 -4.82 -6.81 2.11
N MET A 46 -4.30 -6.31 3.22
CA MET A 46 -3.07 -5.50 3.24
C MET A 46 -1.85 -6.41 3.36
N VAL A 47 -0.82 -6.11 2.56
CA VAL A 47 0.46 -6.81 2.65
C VAL A 47 1.19 -6.38 3.92
N ARG A 48 1.71 -7.36 4.65
CA ARG A 48 2.38 -7.19 5.95
C ARG A 48 3.84 -7.59 5.86
N ASP A 49 4.65 -7.00 6.71
CA ASP A 49 6.03 -7.43 6.90
C ASP A 49 6.12 -8.73 7.70
N LYS A 50 7.34 -9.24 7.87
CA LYS A 50 7.63 -10.46 8.64
C LYS A 50 7.16 -10.39 10.10
N LEU A 51 7.09 -9.21 10.69
CA LEU A 51 6.62 -9.00 12.06
C LEU A 51 5.10 -8.78 12.12
N GLY A 52 4.39 -8.97 11.01
CA GLY A 52 2.93 -8.81 10.92
C GLY A 52 2.46 -7.36 10.89
N SER A 53 3.38 -6.40 10.80
CA SER A 53 3.05 -4.98 10.68
C SER A 53 2.70 -4.62 9.24
N LYS A 54 1.72 -3.71 9.08
CA LYS A 54 1.42 -3.09 7.77
C LYS A 54 2.71 -2.53 7.16
N MET A 55 2.98 -2.85 5.89
CA MET A 55 4.06 -2.23 5.15
C MET A 55 3.74 -0.77 4.84
N SER A 56 4.67 0.13 5.15
CA SER A 56 4.54 1.56 4.85
C SER A 56 5.90 2.23 4.75
N LYS A 57 6.03 3.18 3.82
CA LYS A 57 7.29 3.91 3.60
C LYS A 57 7.83 4.54 4.88
N SER A 58 6.98 5.10 5.72
CA SER A 58 7.35 5.71 7.01
C SER A 58 7.98 4.74 8.02
N LYS A 59 7.70 3.43 7.90
CA LYS A 59 8.25 2.39 8.78
C LYS A 59 9.51 1.74 8.18
N GLY A 60 9.86 2.09 6.95
CA GLY A 60 11.02 1.52 6.26
C GLY A 60 10.94 0.04 5.95
N ASN A 61 9.77 -0.59 6.14
CA ASN A 61 9.56 -2.03 5.97
C ASN A 61 8.96 -2.38 4.60
N VAL A 62 9.06 -1.49 3.62
CA VAL A 62 8.57 -1.71 2.26
C VAL A 62 9.64 -2.42 1.46
N ILE A 63 9.25 -3.48 0.75
CA ILE A 63 10.09 -4.15 -0.25
C ILE A 63 9.61 -3.69 -1.62
N ASP A 64 10.55 -3.37 -2.52
CA ASP A 64 10.24 -3.03 -3.90
C ASP A 64 9.68 -4.27 -4.62
N PRO A 65 8.50 -4.21 -5.27
CA PRO A 65 7.97 -5.32 -6.04
C PRO A 65 8.93 -5.85 -7.12
N LEU A 66 9.78 -4.99 -7.70
CA LEU A 66 10.77 -5.42 -8.69
C LEU A 66 11.83 -6.32 -8.06
N ASP A 67 12.27 -6.02 -6.84
CA ASP A 67 13.23 -6.83 -6.10
C ASP A 67 12.68 -8.23 -5.78
N VAL A 68 11.35 -8.34 -5.60
CA VAL A 68 10.67 -9.63 -5.42
C VAL A 68 10.63 -10.44 -6.72
N ILE A 69 10.48 -9.79 -7.86
CA ILE A 69 10.37 -10.44 -9.18
C ILE A 69 11.75 -10.89 -9.69
N SER A 70 12.74 -9.98 -9.69
CA SER A 70 14.07 -10.26 -10.23
C SER A 70 15.01 -10.93 -9.23
N GLY A 71 14.65 -10.94 -7.95
CA GLY A 71 15.56 -11.22 -6.87
C GLY A 71 16.47 -10.02 -6.57
N ILE A 72 16.93 -9.96 -5.32
CA ILE A 72 17.89 -8.97 -4.83
C ILE A 72 18.81 -9.64 -3.81
N THR A 73 20.09 -9.24 -3.75
CA THR A 73 20.98 -9.70 -2.70
C THR A 73 20.79 -8.92 -1.40
N LEU A 74 21.10 -9.55 -0.25
CA LEU A 74 21.04 -8.87 1.05
C LEU A 74 21.92 -7.61 1.10
N LYS A 75 23.06 -7.60 0.38
CA LYS A 75 23.96 -6.45 0.31
C LYS A 75 23.29 -5.26 -0.39
N GLU A 76 22.66 -5.50 -1.53
CA GLU A 76 21.96 -4.46 -2.29
C GLU A 76 20.74 -3.95 -1.51
N LEU A 77 20.02 -4.82 -0.82
CA LEU A 77 18.88 -4.43 0.00
C LEU A 77 19.31 -3.52 1.17
N ASN A 78 20.42 -3.84 1.84
CA ASN A 78 20.99 -2.99 2.89
C ASN A 78 21.50 -1.64 2.34
N GLN A 79 22.07 -1.63 1.13
CA GLN A 79 22.49 -0.38 0.49
C GLN A 79 21.28 0.53 0.20
N LYS A 80 20.20 -0.02 -0.38
CA LYS A 80 18.95 0.72 -0.60
C LYS A 80 18.35 1.26 0.69
N LEU A 81 18.45 0.52 1.80
CA LEU A 81 18.01 0.98 3.10
C LEU A 81 18.87 2.14 3.62
N ALA A 82 20.20 2.08 3.42
CA ALA A 82 21.12 3.15 3.81
C ALA A 82 20.90 4.44 2.99
N ASP A 83 20.55 4.31 1.72
CA ASP A 83 20.28 5.45 0.81
C ASP A 83 18.87 6.04 1.01
N SER A 84 18.04 5.41 1.84
CA SER A 84 16.66 5.86 2.07
C SER A 84 16.58 7.11 2.95
N SER A 85 15.54 7.92 2.75
CA SER A 85 15.28 9.13 3.57
C SER A 85 14.71 8.81 4.97
N LEU A 86 14.99 7.63 5.51
CA LEU A 86 14.50 7.21 6.82
C LEU A 86 15.37 7.77 7.95
N PRO A 87 14.79 8.02 9.14
CA PRO A 87 15.59 8.30 10.33
C PRO A 87 16.54 7.15 10.66
N GLU A 88 17.75 7.45 11.13
CA GLU A 88 18.77 6.44 11.49
C GLU A 88 18.25 5.35 12.43
N LYS A 89 17.34 5.71 13.34
CA LYS A 89 16.71 4.77 14.28
C LYS A 89 15.91 3.69 13.55
N GLU A 90 15.15 4.05 12.52
CA GLU A 90 14.37 3.10 11.73
C GLU A 90 15.28 2.28 10.82
N ILE A 91 16.34 2.87 10.24
CA ILE A 91 17.35 2.15 9.45
C ILE A 91 17.99 1.02 10.29
N LYS A 92 18.44 1.31 11.51
CA LYS A 92 19.02 0.29 12.41
C LYS A 92 18.03 -0.82 12.74
N LYS A 93 16.76 -0.44 12.99
CA LYS A 93 15.70 -1.39 13.32
C LYS A 93 15.40 -2.33 12.14
N VAL A 94 15.21 -1.77 10.95
CA VAL A 94 14.93 -2.56 9.73
C VAL A 94 16.13 -3.43 9.37
N GLY A 95 17.35 -2.90 9.45
CA GLY A 95 18.59 -3.67 9.21
C GLY A 95 18.71 -4.90 10.11
N ASN A 96 18.40 -4.77 11.40
CA ASN A 96 18.38 -5.91 12.32
C ASN A 96 17.34 -6.97 11.93
N VAL A 97 16.17 -6.55 11.46
CA VAL A 97 15.13 -7.46 10.98
C VAL A 97 15.58 -8.18 9.70
N LEU A 98 16.24 -7.49 8.77
CA LEU A 98 16.78 -8.08 7.54
C LEU A 98 17.86 -9.12 7.85
N LEU A 99 18.77 -8.85 8.78
CA LEU A 99 19.82 -9.80 9.19
C LEU A 99 19.27 -11.07 9.85
N GLN A 100 18.17 -10.95 10.59
CA GLN A 100 17.47 -12.10 11.18
C GLN A 100 16.52 -12.79 10.20
N SER A 101 16.39 -12.25 8.98
CA SER A 101 15.52 -12.80 7.95
C SER A 101 16.30 -13.71 7.02
N ARG A 102 15.99 -15.01 7.13
CA ARG A 102 16.32 -15.99 6.12
C ARG A 102 15.48 -15.70 4.86
N PHE A 103 15.90 -14.71 4.09
CA PHE A 103 15.52 -14.60 2.68
C PHE A 103 16.44 -15.51 1.87
#